data_AF-S7UWU9-F1
#
_entry.id   AF-S7UWU9-F1
#
_cell.length_a   1.000
_cell.length_b   1.000
_cell.length_c   1.000
_cell.angle_alpha   90.00
_cell.angle_beta   90.00
_cell.angle_gamma   90.00
#
_symmetry.space_group_name_H-M   'P 1'
#
loop_
_entity.id
_entity.type
_entity.pdbx_description
1 polymer ?
#
loop_
_entity_poly.entity_id
_entity_poly.type
_entity_poly.pdbx_seq_one_letter_code
_entity_poly.pdbx_strand_id
1 'polypeptide(L)' 'MQRRTCECGRDIWVQYRIQEGTCRPVFWSVTIQAGRKVHVCPSCGAFLHIDALH' A
#
# COMPACT_ATOMS: atom_id res chain seq x y z
N MET A 1 -5.16 9.94 -0.87
CA MET A 1 -4.45 8.74 -0.36
C MET A 1 -5.28 8.19 0.79
N GLN A 2 -5.44 6.87 0.87
CA GLN A 2 -6.22 6.18 1.90
C GLN A 2 -5.27 5.37 2.79
N ARG A 3 -5.45 5.43 4.11
CA ARG A 3 -4.69 4.57 5.03
C ARG A 3 -5.39 3.23 5.14
N ARG A 4 -4.62 2.15 5.00
CA ARG A 4 -5.05 0.76 5.20
C ARG A 4 -4.06 0.09 6.14
N THR A 5 -4.47 -1.02 6.73
CA THR A 5 -3.62 -1.76 7.65
C THR A 5 -3.35 -3.15 7.08
N CYS A 6 -2.07 -3.53 7.05
CA CYS A 6 -1.65 -4.89 6.72
C CYS A 6 -2.08 -5.84 7.84
N GLU A 7 -2.29 -7.13 7.55
CA GLU A 7 -2.64 -8.15 8.54
C GLU A 7 -1.66 -8.22 9.72
N CYS A 8 -0.40 -7.84 9.52
CA CYS A 8 0.60 -7.74 10.59
C CYS A 8 0.42 -6.53 11.52
N GLY A 9 -0.61 -5.70 11.30
CA GLY A 9 -0.89 -4.48 12.08
C GLY A 9 -0.13 -3.23 11.60
N ARG A 10 0.61 -3.31 10.48
CA ARG A 10 1.37 -2.17 9.96
C ARG A 10 0.52 -1.28 9.07
N ASP A 11 0.56 0.02 9.32
CA ASP A 11 -0.12 1.00 8.44
C ASP A 11 0.59 1.11 7.07
N ILE A 12 -0.23 1.17 6.03
CA ILE A 12 0.16 1.31 4.62
C ILE A 12 -0.71 2.40 3.99
N TRP A 13 -0.09 3.29 3.22
CA TRP A 13 -0.81 4.27 2.41
C TRP A 13 -1.12 3.69 1.04
N VAL A 14 -2.36 3.85 0.59
CA VAL A 14 -2.83 3.42 -0.73
C VAL A 14 -3.26 4.64 -1.53
N GLN A 15 -2.79 4.73 -2.77
CA GLN A 15 -3.22 5.73 -3.74
C GLN A 15 -3.77 5.02 -4.96
N TYR A 16 -5.05 5.20 -5.25
CA TYR A 16 -5.62 4.75 -6.51
C TYR A 16 -5.25 5.74 -7.61
N ARG A 17 -4.56 5.25 -8.64
CA ARG A 17 -4.29 6.03 -9.85
C ARG A 17 -5.19 5.51 -10.96
N ILE A 18 -5.89 6.42 -11.60
CA ILE A 18 -6.69 6.14 -12.79
C ILE A 18 -5.81 6.50 -13.99
N GLN A 19 -5.48 5.51 -14.82
CA GLN A 19 -4.81 5.70 -16.12
C GLN A 19 -5.62 4.98 -17.18
N GLU A 20 -6.02 5.72 -18.22
CA GLU A 20 -6.69 5.18 -19.43
C GLU A 20 -7.87 4.24 -19.11
N GLY A 21 -8.68 4.59 -18.12
CA GLY A 21 -9.84 3.79 -17.70
C GLY A 21 -9.55 2.62 -16.74
N THR A 22 -8.28 2.35 -16.41
CA THR A 22 -7.91 1.39 -15.36
C THR A 22 -7.55 2.07 -14.04
N CYS A 23 -8.16 1.59 -12.96
CA CYS A 23 -7.85 2.00 -11.59
C CYS A 23 -6.81 1.03 -11.01
N ARG A 24 -5.58 1.52 -10.77
CA ARG A 24 -4.50 0.72 -10.17
C ARG A 24 -4.16 1.24 -8.77
N PRO A 25 -4.19 0.40 -7.74
CA PRO A 25 -3.72 0.78 -6.41
C PRO A 25 -2.19 0.87 -6.40
N VAL A 26 -1.67 1.93 -5.78
CA VAL A 26 -0.24 2.14 -5.54
C VAL A 26 -0.04 2.22 -4.04
N PHE A 27 0.79 1.35 -3.48
CA PHE A 27 1.05 1.31 -2.05
C PHE A 27 2.32 2.06 -1.67
N TRP A 28 2.31 2.66 -0.49
CA TRP A 28 3.39 3.48 0.06
C TRP A 28 3.59 3.12 1.54
N SER A 29 4.85 3.02 1.97
CA SER A 29 5.18 2.77 3.36
C SER A 29 4.98 4.04 4.20
N VAL A 30 4.40 3.91 5.38
CA VAL A 30 4.22 5.01 6.34
C VAL A 30 5.53 5.34 7.07
N THR A 31 6.39 4.35 7.27
CA THR A 31 7.57 4.48 8.14
C THR A 31 8.85 4.86 7.41
N ILE A 32 8.91 4.71 6.09
CA ILE A 32 10.06 5.18 5.33
C ILE A 32 9.79 6.64 4.97
N GLN A 33 10.54 7.56 5.58
CA GLN A 33 10.49 9.03 5.38
C GLN A 33 10.63 9.52 3.92
N ALA A 34 10.64 8.62 2.92
CA ALA A 34 11.01 8.93 1.55
C ALA A 34 9.94 8.57 0.51
N GLY A 35 8.65 8.44 0.90
CA GLY A 35 7.55 8.31 -0.07
C GLY A 35 7.84 7.25 -1.13
N ARG A 36 8.36 6.09 -0.73
CA ARG A 36 8.77 5.04 -1.67
C ARG A 36 7.59 4.12 -1.92
N LYS A 37 7.30 3.85 -3.20
CA LYS A 37 6.32 2.84 -3.58
C LYS A 37 6.78 1.48 -3.07
N VAL A 38 5.87 0.75 -2.43
CA VAL A 38 6.13 -0.59 -1.93
C VAL A 38 5.14 -1.55 -2.56
N HIS A 39 5.59 -2.78 -2.80
CA HIS A 39 4.73 -3.89 -3.26
C HIS A 39 4.60 -4.96 -2.17
N VAL A 40 5.42 -4.87 -1.12
CA VAL A 40 5.44 -5.76 0.02
C VAL A 40 5.45 -4.95 1.30
N CYS A 41 4.86 -5.51 2.36
CA CYS A 41 4.84 -4.91 3.67
C CYS A 41 6.27 -4.86 4.22
N PRO A 42 6.76 -3.69 4.66
CA PRO A 42 8.12 -3.57 5.19
C PRO A 42 8.32 -4.28 6.54
N SER A 43 7.25 -4.64 7.24
CA SER A 43 7.32 -5.34 8.53
C SER A 43 7.30 -6.86 8.40
N CYS A 44 6.38 -7.42 7.60
CA CYS A 44 6.22 -8.88 7.48
C CYS A 44 6.66 -9.46 6.13
N GLY A 45 6.99 -8.62 5.14
CA GLY A 45 7.33 -9.06 3.79
C GLY A 45 6.13 -9.55 2.96
N ALA A 46 4.91 -9.53 3.50
CA ALA A 46 3.71 -9.97 2.78
C ALA A 46 3.42 -9.08 1.56
N PHE A 47 2.91 -9.67 0.48
CA PHE A 47 2.50 -8.91 -0.69
C PHE A 47 1.32 -7.98 -0.38
N LEU A 48 1.44 -6.72 -0.78
CA LEU A 48 0.38 -5.73 -0.62
C LEU A 48 -0.59 -5.85 -1.79
N HIS A 49 -1.75 -6.42 -1.51
CA HIS A 49 -2.89 -6.46 -2.43
C HIS A 49 -4.06 -5.69 -1.81
N ILE A 50 -4.90 -5.07 -2.64
CA ILE A 50 -6.01 -4.27 -2.09
C ILE A 50 -7.00 -5.12 -1.29
N ASP A 51 -7.21 -6.36 -1.72
CA ASP A 51 -8.09 -7.32 -1.04
C ASP A 51 -7.47 -7.92 0.23
N ALA A 52 -6.15 -7.81 0.40
CA ALA A 52 -5.42 -8.31 1.57
C ALA A 52 -5.22 -7.22 2.65
N LEU A 53 -5.75 -6.02 2.42
CA LEU A 53 -5.61 -4.87 3.30
C LEU A 53 -6.95 -4.53 3.95
N HIS A 54 -6.94 -4.34 5.27
CA HIS A 54 -8.11 -3.93 6.04
C HIS A 54 -8.27 -2.40 6.04
#